data_AF-A0A935EAN7-F1
#
_entry.id   AF-A0A935EAN7-F1
#
_cell.length_a   1.000
_cell.length_b   1.000
_cell.length_c   1.000
_cell.angle_alpha   90.00
_cell.angle_beta   90.00
_cell.angle_gamma   90.00
#
_symmetry.space_group_name_H-M   'P 1'
#
loop_
_entity.id
_entity.type
_entity.pdbx_description
1 polymer ?
#
loop_
_entity_poly.entity_id
_entity_poly.type
_entity_poly.pdbx_seq_one_letter_code
_entity_poly.pdbx_strand_id
1 'polypeptide(L)'
;MNREQKRALQRAGQLTADGSPVATRERRQPQVRSADSRTSPADFVREVRAELRKVSWPTRAETIRLSVIVFIAIVILGAFIFLIDLGFGQFTDFLFPSPSTSGSLLSGAWSALF
;
A
#
# COMPACT_ATOMS: atom_id res chain seq x y z
N MET A 1 3.14 7.72 76.60
CA MET A 1 2.95 7.57 75.14
C MET A 1 1.62 6.87 74.85
N ASN A 2 0.55 7.49 74.38
CA ASN A 2 0.12 8.89 74.35
C ASN A 2 -1.40 8.78 74.06
N ARG A 3 -2.27 9.06 75.04
CA ARG A 3 -3.72 8.85 74.89
C ARG A 3 -4.32 9.69 73.74
N GLU A 4 -3.61 10.75 73.37
CA GLU A 4 -3.93 11.61 72.24
C GLU A 4 -3.58 11.00 70.89
N GLN A 5 -2.49 10.24 70.78
CA GLN A 5 -2.12 9.55 69.54
C GLN A 5 -3.18 8.51 69.14
N LYS A 6 -3.72 7.76 70.13
CA LYS A 6 -4.81 6.79 69.89
C LYS A 6 -6.11 7.46 69.44
N ARG A 7 -6.42 8.65 69.98
CA ARG A 7 -7.61 9.43 69.59
C ARG A 7 -7.43 10.14 68.24
N ALA A 8 -6.22 10.57 67.91
CA ALA A 8 -5.88 11.14 66.62
C ALA A 8 -5.98 10.10 65.49
N LEU A 9 -5.52 8.88 65.72
CA LEU A 9 -5.64 7.76 64.78
C LEU A 9 -7.10 7.29 64.57
N GLN A 10 -7.96 7.40 65.59
CA GLN A 10 -9.40 7.16 65.47
C GLN A 10 -10.14 8.29 64.73
N ARG A 11 -9.79 9.56 64.99
CA ARG A 11 -10.36 10.72 64.25
C ARG A 11 -9.89 10.77 62.80
N ALA A 12 -8.72 10.23 62.50
CA ALA A 12 -8.22 10.06 61.14
C ALA A 12 -8.95 8.95 60.34
N GLY A 13 -9.98 8.30 60.92
CA GLY A 13 -10.86 7.38 60.20
C GLY A 13 -10.26 6.01 59.87
N GLN A 14 -9.13 5.65 60.48
CA GLN A 14 -8.35 4.45 60.13
C GLN A 14 -8.58 3.24 61.06
N LEU A 15 -9.53 3.32 61.99
CA LEU A 15 -9.87 2.23 62.93
C LEU A 15 -11.40 2.15 63.12
N THR A 16 -11.99 1.00 62.78
CA THR A 16 -13.41 0.69 63.05
C THR A 16 -13.62 0.44 64.55
N ALA A 17 -14.85 0.58 65.06
CA ALA A 17 -15.20 0.51 66.49
C ALA A 17 -14.72 -0.77 67.23
N ASP A 18 -14.41 -1.86 66.52
CA ASP A 18 -13.83 -3.10 67.05
C ASP A 18 -12.29 -3.13 67.15
N GLY A 19 -11.60 -2.00 66.90
CA GLY A 19 -10.14 -1.91 67.09
C GLY A 19 -9.28 -2.58 66.02
N SER A 20 -9.88 -3.02 64.91
CA SER A 20 -9.14 -3.53 63.75
C SER A 20 -8.68 -2.37 62.84
N PRO A 21 -7.42 -2.36 62.37
CA PRO A 21 -6.95 -1.34 61.42
C PRO A 21 -7.76 -1.45 60.13
N VAL A 22 -8.31 -0.32 59.67
CA VAL A 22 -8.90 -0.20 58.34
C VAL A 22 -7.73 -0.38 57.38
N ALA A 23 -7.59 -1.61 56.86
CA ALA A 23 -6.68 -1.88 55.76
C ALA A 23 -7.10 -0.93 54.63
N THR A 24 -6.34 0.15 54.49
CA THR A 24 -6.34 0.97 53.28
C THR A 24 -6.24 -0.03 52.17
N ARG A 25 -7.34 -0.17 51.45
CA ARG A 25 -7.47 -0.98 50.25
C ARG A 25 -6.58 -0.28 49.25
N GLU A 26 -5.27 -0.46 49.38
CA GLU A 26 -4.31 -0.34 48.29
C GLU A 26 -4.89 -1.27 47.24
N ARG A 27 -5.68 -0.65 46.37
CA ARG A 27 -6.04 -1.16 45.08
C ARG A 27 -4.70 -1.48 44.46
N ARG A 28 -4.29 -2.74 44.63
CA ARG A 28 -3.23 -3.41 43.90
C ARG A 28 -3.50 -3.07 42.45
N GLN A 29 -2.86 -2.00 41.97
CA GLN A 29 -2.82 -1.72 40.56
C GLN A 29 -2.15 -2.96 40.00
N PRO A 30 -2.82 -3.73 39.13
CA PRO A 30 -2.11 -4.77 38.43
C PRO A 30 -1.05 -4.04 37.62
N GLN A 31 0.21 -4.14 38.04
CA GLN A 31 1.35 -3.88 37.18
C GLN A 31 1.17 -4.82 36.00
N VAL A 32 0.56 -4.29 34.93
CA VAL A 32 0.55 -4.94 33.63
C VAL A 32 2.03 -4.97 33.26
N ARG A 33 2.67 -6.12 33.47
CA ARG A 33 3.99 -6.40 32.93
C ARG A 33 3.87 -6.10 31.43
N SER A 34 4.53 -5.03 30.98
CA SER A 34 4.65 -4.70 29.57
C SER A 34 5.41 -5.86 28.93
N ALA A 35 4.67 -6.88 28.50
CA ALA A 35 5.17 -7.91 27.64
C ALA A 35 5.65 -7.21 26.37
N ASP A 36 6.92 -7.39 26.06
CA ASP A 36 7.62 -6.96 24.86
C ASP A 36 6.66 -6.89 23.67
N SER A 37 6.18 -5.68 23.39
CA SER A 37 5.13 -5.41 22.42
C SER A 37 5.75 -5.43 21.03
N ARG A 38 6.05 -6.64 20.55
CA ARG A 38 6.27 -6.88 19.13
C ARG A 38 5.04 -6.36 18.41
N THR A 39 5.23 -5.44 17.47
CA THR A 39 4.13 -4.92 16.63
C THR A 39 3.32 -6.09 16.12
N SER A 40 2.09 -6.19 16.59
CA SER A 40 1.21 -7.26 16.14
C SER A 40 0.86 -6.99 14.67
N PRO A 41 0.62 -8.03 13.84
CA PRO A 41 0.15 -7.83 12.47
C PRO A 41 -1.12 -6.97 12.39
N ALA A 42 -1.95 -6.97 13.45
CA ALA A 42 -3.14 -6.13 13.54
C ALA A 42 -2.79 -4.64 13.71
N ASP A 43 -1.74 -4.30 14.47
CA ASP A 43 -1.27 -2.93 14.63
C ASP A 43 -0.65 -2.40 13.33
N PHE A 44 0.11 -3.24 12.61
CA PHE A 44 0.64 -2.90 11.29
C PHE A 44 -0.47 -2.55 10.28
N VAL A 45 -1.54 -3.35 10.20
CA VAL A 45 -2.68 -3.06 9.29
C VAL A 45 -3.38 -1.75 9.67
N ARG A 46 -3.49 -1.45 10.97
CA ARG A 46 -4.04 -0.17 11.44
C ARG A 46 -3.17 1.00 11.02
N GLU A 47 -1.85 0.89 11.14
CA GLU A 47 -0.89 1.90 10.69
C GLU A 47 -0.93 2.09 9.16
N VAL A 48 -0.92 1.00 8.38
CA VAL A 48 -1.03 1.06 6.92
C VAL A 48 -2.32 1.74 6.48
N ARG A 49 -3.46 1.41 7.12
CA ARG A 49 -4.73 2.09 6.81
C ARG A 49 -4.69 3.58 7.16
N ALA A 50 -4.02 3.96 8.24
CA ALA A 50 -3.86 5.37 8.61
C ALA A 50 -3.01 6.12 7.56
N GLU A 51 -1.96 5.49 7.03
CA GLU A 51 -1.11 6.07 5.99
C GLU A 51 -1.80 6.12 4.63
N LEU A 52 -2.52 5.06 4.23
CA LEU A 52 -3.29 5.02 2.98
C LEU A 52 -4.38 6.09 2.91
N ARG A 53 -4.87 6.59 4.05
CA ARG A 53 -5.83 7.72 4.09
C ARG A 53 -5.17 9.06 3.74
N LYS A 54 -3.85 9.18 3.84
CA LYS A 54 -3.09 10.35 3.38
C LYS A 54 -2.86 10.34 1.86
N VAL A 55 -3.04 9.18 1.22
CA VAL A 55 -2.95 9.07 -0.23
C VAL A 55 -4.14 9.80 -0.86
N SER A 56 -3.85 10.89 -1.54
CA SER A 56 -4.81 11.60 -2.38
C SER A 56 -5.07 10.78 -3.63
N TRP A 57 -6.09 9.92 -3.59
CA TRP A 57 -6.53 9.19 -4.76
C TRP A 57 -7.03 10.16 -5.83
N PRO A 58 -6.56 10.04 -7.08
CA PRO A 58 -6.90 10.97 -8.14
C PRO A 58 -8.41 10.97 -8.39
N THR A 59 -8.95 12.15 -8.69
CA THR A 59 -10.36 12.26 -9.07
C THR A 59 -10.57 11.64 -10.46
N ARG A 60 -11.78 11.15 -10.76
CA ARG A 60 -12.11 10.62 -12.09
C ARG A 60 -11.77 11.60 -13.22
N ALA A 61 -11.97 12.90 -12.97
CA ALA A 61 -11.66 13.95 -13.93
C ALA A 61 -10.15 14.10 -14.17
N GLU A 62 -9.34 13.98 -13.12
CA GLU A 62 -7.88 14.04 -13.22
C GLU A 62 -7.32 12.82 -13.96
N THR A 63 -7.82 11.62 -13.65
CA THR A 63 -7.46 10.40 -14.39
C THR A 63 -7.75 10.56 -15.88
N ILE A 64 -8.95 11.01 -16.25
CA ILE A 64 -9.33 11.21 -17.66
C ILE A 64 -8.42 12.26 -18.31
N ARG A 65 -8.15 13.39 -17.64
CA ARG A 65 -7.29 14.45 -18.18
C ARG A 65 -5.89 13.92 -18.47
N LEU A 66 -5.28 13.19 -17.53
CA LEU A 66 -3.96 12.59 -17.71
C LEU A 66 -3.97 11.53 -18.82
N SER A 67 -5.00 10.68 -18.88
CA SER A 67 -5.15 9.68 -19.94
C SER A 67 -5.29 10.31 -21.32
N VAL A 68 -6.05 11.41 -21.47
CA VAL A 68 -6.19 12.12 -22.75
C VAL A 68 -4.85 12.67 -23.24
N ILE A 69 -4.04 13.24 -22.35
CA ILE A 69 -2.70 13.74 -22.70
C ILE A 69 -1.83 12.59 -23.23
N VAL A 70 -1.79 11.46 -22.52
CA VAL A 70 -1.01 10.28 -22.94
C VAL A 70 -1.55 9.70 -24.25
N PHE A 71 -2.87 9.64 -24.42
CA PHE A 71 -3.50 9.16 -25.64
C PHE A 71 -3.09 9.98 -26.86
N ILE A 72 -3.12 11.31 -26.74
CA ILE A 72 -2.65 12.22 -27.80
C ILE A 72 -1.17 11.97 -28.10
N ALA A 73 -0.33 11.82 -27.08
CA ALA A 73 1.10 11.55 -27.26
C ALA A 73 1.36 10.25 -28.03
N ILE A 74 0.62 9.19 -27.72
CA ILE A 74 0.72 7.89 -28.42
C ILE A 74 0.23 8.01 -29.87
N VAL A 75 -0.86 8.74 -30.13
CA VAL A 75 -1.35 8.98 -31.49
C VAL A 75 -0.31 9.73 -32.33
N ILE A 76 0.32 10.76 -31.77
CA ILE A 76 1.38 11.52 -32.47
C ILE A 76 2.58 10.62 -32.76
N LEU A 77 3.05 9.86 -31.76
CA LEU A 77 4.19 8.95 -31.94
C LEU A 77 3.87 7.85 -32.96
N GLY A 78 2.67 7.27 -32.91
CA GLY A 78 2.21 6.25 -33.85
C GLY A 78 2.12 6.81 -35.28
N ALA A 79 1.59 8.02 -35.46
CA ALA A 79 1.56 8.69 -36.76
C ALA A 79 2.98 8.97 -37.30
N PHE A 80 3.91 9.35 -36.43
CA PHE A 80 5.30 9.57 -36.80
C PHE A 80 5.99 8.28 -37.27
N ILE A 81 5.85 7.18 -36.51
CA ILE A 81 6.39 5.87 -36.88
C ILE A 81 5.76 5.41 -38.20
N PHE A 82 4.44 5.49 -38.33
CA PHE A 82 3.73 5.12 -39.55
C PHE A 82 4.25 5.89 -40.78
N LEU A 83 4.50 7.20 -40.64
CA LEU A 83 5.04 8.01 -41.74
C LEU A 83 6.44 7.55 -42.16
N ILE A 84 7.28 7.19 -41.18
CA ILE A 84 8.62 6.64 -41.45
C ILE A 84 8.51 5.27 -42.12
N ASP A 85 7.60 4.41 -41.67
CA ASP A 85 7.40 3.07 -42.24
C ASP A 85 6.94 3.14 -43.72
N LEU A 86 6.07 4.11 -44.05
CA LEU A 86 5.70 4.37 -45.45
C LEU A 86 6.92 4.78 -46.28
N GLY A 87 7.78 5.65 -45.75
CA GLY A 87 9.03 6.03 -46.39
C GLY A 87 10.00 4.85 -46.55
N PHE A 88 10.10 4.01 -45.52
CA PHE A 88 10.92 2.81 -45.54
C PHE A 88 10.43 1.79 -46.56
N GLY A 89 9.12 1.56 -46.68
CA GLY A 89 8.56 0.64 -47.68
C GLY A 89 8.93 1.05 -49.11
N GLN A 90 8.77 2.33 -49.45
CA GLN A 90 9.19 2.85 -50.76
C GLN A 90 10.70 2.73 -50.97
N PHE A 91 11.48 2.96 -49.91
CA PHE A 91 12.93 2.82 -49.96
C PHE A 91 13.38 1.36 -50.14
N THR A 92 12.74 0.41 -49.47
CA THR A 92 13.04 -1.02 -49.60
C THR A 92 12.67 -1.55 -50.98
N ASP A 93 11.54 -1.11 -51.54
CA ASP A 93 11.11 -1.50 -52.88
C ASP A 93 12.06 -0.95 -53.96
N PHE A 94 12.59 0.26 -53.75
CA PHE A 94 13.61 0.84 -54.63
C PHE A 94 14.97 0.13 -54.50
N LEU A 95 15.40 -0.17 -53.27
CA LEU A 95 16.71 -0.77 -53.02
C LEU A 95 16.76 -2.25 -53.41
N PHE A 96 15.66 -2.97 -53.22
CA PHE A 96 15.46 -4.33 -53.68
C PHE A 96 14.26 -4.38 -54.64
N PRO A 97 14.44 -3.99 -55.91
CA PRO A 97 13.46 -4.26 -56.95
C PRO A 97 13.41 -5.78 -57.15
N SER A 98 12.60 -6.46 -56.34
CA SER A 98 12.40 -7.89 -56.44
C SER A 98 11.50 -8.14 -57.64
N PRO A 99 11.96 -8.86 -58.68
CA PRO A 99 11.04 -9.38 -59.68
C PRO A 99 10.15 -10.36 -58.95
N SER A 100 8.87 -10.01 -58.85
CA SER A 100 7.84 -10.77 -58.15
C SER A 100 7.97 -12.27 -58.44
N THR A 101 8.14 -13.06 -57.38
CA THR A 101 7.83 -14.49 -57.32
C THR A 101 8.84 -15.44 -57.98
N SER A 102 9.76 -15.96 -57.17
CA SER A 102 10.34 -17.30 -57.37
C SER A 102 10.56 -17.98 -56.03
N GLY A 103 9.47 -18.21 -55.29
CA GLY A 103 9.46 -18.89 -53.99
C GLY A 103 8.48 -20.07 -53.88
N SER A 104 7.83 -20.48 -54.97
CA SER A 104 6.84 -21.58 -54.94
C SER A 104 7.45 -22.98 -54.81
N LEU A 105 8.78 -23.11 -54.89
CA LEU A 105 9.47 -24.41 -54.79
C LEU A 105 9.82 -24.81 -53.35
N LEU A 106 9.83 -23.86 -52.41
CA LEU A 106 10.15 -24.13 -51.00
C LEU A 106 8.95 -23.96 -50.07
N SER A 107 7.91 -23.22 -50.43
CA SER A 107 6.73 -23.02 -49.58
C SER A 107 5.80 -24.25 -49.50
N GLY A 108 5.77 -25.09 -50.54
CA GLY A 108 4.90 -26.29 -50.59
C GLY A 108 5.47 -27.53 -49.88
N ALA A 109 6.78 -27.57 -49.61
CA ALA A 109 7.42 -28.72 -48.96
C ALA A 109 7.13 -28.78 -47.45
N TRP A 110 6.95 -27.62 -46.81
CA TRP A 110 6.66 -27.54 -45.38
C TRP A 110 5.18 -27.84 -45.10
N SER A 111 4.25 -27.43 -45.98
CA SER A 111 2.82 -27.75 -45.84
C SER A 111 2.46 -29.22 -46.05
N ALA A 112 3.39 -30.03 -46.57
CA ALA A 112 3.21 -31.47 -46.76
C ALA A 112 3.74 -32.32 -45.58
N LEU A 113 4.44 -31.69 -44.63
CA LEU A 113 5.07 -32.35 -43.48
C LEU A 113 4.42 -32.00 -42.13
N PHE A 114 3.38 -31.15 -42.11
CA PHE A 114 2.58 -30.83 -40.92
C PHE A 114 1.09 -30.90 -41.24
#